data_AF-A0A6L9J2X5-F1
#
_entry.id   AF-A0A6L9J2X5-F1
#
_cell.length_a   1.000
_cell.length_b   1.000
_cell.length_c   1.000
_cell.angle_alpha   90.00
_cell.angle_beta   90.00
_cell.angle_gamma   90.00
#
_symmetry.space_group_name_H-M   'P 1'
#
loop_
_entity.id
_entity.type
_entity.pdbx_description
1 polymer ?
#
loop_
_entity_poly.entity_id
_entity_poly.type
_entity_poly.pdbx_seq_one_letter_code
_entity_poly.pdbx_strand_id
1 'polypeptide(L)' 'MTDQDLLQRYNYDEFVPEKFEQWMRFDESPLPGSPAPDFPLWKMEDQSETRLSAIWSAHTFTIVEFGSFT' A
#
# COMPACT_ATOMS: atom_id res chain seq x y z
N MET A 1 -18.05 -2.28 -14.17
CA MET A 1 -16.65 -2.56 -14.55
C MET A 1 -16.40 -3.99 -14.15
N THR A 2 -15.92 -4.84 -15.05
CA THR A 2 -15.64 -6.24 -14.70
C THR A 2 -14.31 -6.33 -13.95
N ASP A 3 -14.08 -7.40 -13.18
CA ASP A 3 -12.82 -7.61 -12.48
C ASP A 3 -11.62 -7.67 -13.44
N GLN A 4 -11.83 -8.17 -14.66
CA GLN A 4 -10.82 -8.15 -15.72
C GLN A 4 -10.44 -6.74 -16.16
N ASP A 5 -11.42 -5.84 -16.30
CA ASP A 5 -11.15 -4.44 -16.66
C ASP A 5 -10.32 -3.73 -15.58
N LEU A 6 -10.56 -4.06 -14.30
CA LEU A 6 -9.81 -3.50 -13.16
C LEU A 6 -8.36 -3.99 -13.15
N LEU A 7 -8.16 -5.30 -13.32
CA LEU A 7 -6.82 -5.90 -13.38
C LEU A 7 -5.99 -5.31 -14.53
N GLN A 8 -6.60 -5.11 -15.70
CA GLN A 8 -5.89 -4.55 -16.85
C GLN A 8 -5.47 -3.09 -16.63
N ARG A 9 -6.28 -2.29 -15.92
CA ARG A 9 -5.96 -0.89 -15.62
C ARG A 9 -4.96 -0.73 -14.48
N TYR A 10 -4.91 -1.68 -13.54
CA TYR A 10 -3.96 -1.67 -12.43
C TYR A 10 -2.56 -2.12 -12.87
N ASN A 11 -2.47 -3.08 -13.78
CA ASN A 11 -1.21 -3.58 -14.35
C ASN A 11 -0.75 -2.74 -15.54
N TYR A 12 -0.59 -1.44 -15.32
CA TYR A 12 -0.13 -0.54 -16.36
C TYR A 12 1.39 -0.69 -16.62
N ASP A 13 1.79 -0.50 -17.87
CA ASP A 13 3.16 -0.63 -18.39
C ASP A 13 4.06 0.59 -18.12
N GLU A 14 3.48 1.75 -17.81
CA GLU A 14 4.21 3.00 -17.59
C GLU A 14 3.60 3.84 -16.46
N PHE A 15 4.45 4.41 -15.61
CA PHE A 15 4.04 5.25 -14.49
C PHE A 15 3.77 6.70 -14.95
N VAL A 16 2.58 6.93 -15.52
CA VAL A 16 2.09 8.25 -15.97
C VAL A 16 0.80 8.62 -15.21
N PRO A 17 0.54 9.93 -14.99
CA PRO A 17 -0.61 10.41 -14.21
C PRO A 17 -1.94 9.77 -14.60
N GLU A 18 -2.20 9.65 -15.90
CA GLU A 18 -3.47 9.12 -16.44
C GLU A 18 -3.73 7.66 -16.02
N LYS A 19 -2.66 6.90 -15.73
CA LYS A 19 -2.73 5.49 -15.35
C LYS A 19 -2.86 5.33 -13.83
N PHE A 20 -2.14 6.13 -13.03
CA PHE A 20 -2.13 5.95 -11.57
C PHE A 20 -3.10 6.86 -10.80
N GLU A 21 -3.40 8.08 -11.27
CA GLU A 21 -4.18 9.06 -10.50
C GLU A 21 -5.60 8.58 -10.20
N GLN A 22 -6.20 7.80 -11.09
CA GLN A 22 -7.53 7.19 -10.88
C GLN A 22 -7.59 6.28 -9.64
N TRP A 23 -6.45 5.77 -9.17
CA TRP A 23 -6.32 4.93 -7.99
C TRP A 23 -5.93 5.72 -6.74
N MET A 24 -5.44 6.95 -6.90
CA MET A 24 -4.91 7.76 -5.81
C MET A 24 -6.00 8.63 -5.20
N ARG A 25 -6.29 8.37 -3.91
CA ARG A 25 -7.19 9.19 -3.10
C ARG A 25 -6.39 10.23 -2.34
N PHE A 26 -5.76 11.15 -3.08
CA PHE A 26 -4.86 12.16 -2.50
C PHE A 26 -5.55 12.99 -1.41
N ASP A 27 -6.81 13.36 -1.63
CA ASP A 27 -7.61 14.15 -0.67
C ASP A 27 -7.91 13.41 0.64
N GLU A 28 -7.81 12.09 0.65
CA GLU A 28 -8.02 11.24 1.83
C GLU A 28 -6.70 10.79 2.46
N SER A 29 -5.57 11.17 1.86
CA SER A 29 -4.26 10.79 2.37
C SER A 29 -3.94 11.56 3.65
N PRO A 30 -3.39 10.89 4.68
CA PRO A 30 -3.01 11.56 5.91
C PRO A 30 -1.93 12.62 5.66
N LEU A 31 -2.05 13.78 6.32
CA LEU A 31 -1.07 14.86 6.18
C LEU A 31 0.29 14.43 6.76
N PRO A 32 1.41 14.93 6.19
CA PRO A 32 2.74 14.69 6.76
C PRO A 32 2.82 15.07 8.25
N GLY A 33 3.44 14.21 9.06
CA GLY A 33 3.54 14.40 10.51
C GLY A 33 2.32 13.95 11.31
N SER A 34 1.21 13.59 10.65
CA SER A 34 0.08 12.92 11.31
C SER A 34 0.47 11.50 11.73
N PRO A 35 -0.20 10.92 12.74
CA PRO A 35 -0.05 9.51 13.04
C PRO A 35 -0.30 8.66 11.79
N ALA A 36 0.61 7.73 11.50
CA ALA A 36 0.46 6.84 10.37
C ALA A 36 -0.76 5.90 10.58
N PRO A 37 -1.49 5.53 9.52
CA PRO A 37 -2.59 4.59 9.63
C PRO A 37 -2.05 3.20 9.98
N ASP A 38 -2.80 2.47 10.80
CA ASP A 38 -2.50 1.09 11.12
C ASP A 38 -3.33 0.14 10.24
N PHE A 39 -2.70 -0.87 9.66
CA PHE A 39 -3.32 -1.81 8.72
C PHE A 39 -2.72 -3.21 8.87
N PRO A 40 -3.47 -4.26 8.49
CA PRO A 40 -2.99 -5.63 8.57
C PRO A 40 -1.89 -5.88 7.53
N LEU A 41 -0.94 -6.72 7.92
CA LEU A 41 0.20 -7.18 7.13
C LEU A 41 0.29 -8.69 7.27
N TRP A 42 0.89 -9.37 6.30
CA TRP A 42 1.11 -10.81 6.35
C TRP A 42 2.60 -11.09 6.26
N LYS A 43 3.10 -11.95 7.16
CA LYS A 43 4.48 -12.42 7.09
C LYS A 43 4.65 -13.38 5.93
N MET A 44 5.76 -13.26 5.21
CA MET A 44 6.00 -14.07 4.01
C MET A 44 6.33 -15.52 4.36
N GLU A 45 6.93 -15.78 5.53
CA GLU A 45 7.42 -17.10 5.92
C GLU A 45 6.31 -18.07 6.30
N ASP A 46 5.30 -17.58 7.04
CA ASP A 46 4.25 -18.41 7.66
C ASP A 46 2.82 -17.95 7.36
N GLN A 47 2.67 -16.87 6.57
CA GLN A 47 1.37 -16.23 6.25
C GLN A 47 0.58 -15.79 7.48
N SER A 48 1.22 -15.66 8.64
CA SER A 48 0.56 -15.15 9.84
C SER A 48 0.27 -13.67 9.68
N GLU A 49 -0.89 -13.26 10.18
CA GLU A 49 -1.29 -11.86 10.20
C GLU A 49 -0.53 -11.10 11.30
N THR A 50 -0.12 -9.89 10.98
CA THR A 50 0.40 -8.89 11.91
C THR A 50 -0.17 -7.52 11.54
N ARG A 51 0.27 -6.46 12.22
CA ARG A 51 -0.18 -5.09 11.98
C ARG A 51 1.02 -4.17 11.91
N LEU A 52 0.94 -3.10 11.13
CA LEU A 52 2.02 -2.11 11.04
C LEU A 52 2.41 -1.57 12.44
N SER A 53 1.43 -1.37 13.32
CA SER A 53 1.66 -0.90 14.69
C SER A 53 2.47 -1.86 15.57
N ALA A 54 2.31 -3.17 15.37
CA ALA A 54 3.14 -4.17 16.03
C ALA A 54 4.60 -4.09 15.54
N ILE A 55 4.81 -3.74 14.26
CA ILE A 55 6.16 -3.58 13.69
C ILE A 55 6.82 -2.30 14.17
N TRP A 56 6.18 -1.14 14.05
CA TRP A 56 6.83 0.12 14.45
C TRP A 56 7.05 0.23 15.94
N SER A 57 6.29 -0.48 16.78
CA SER A 57 6.46 -0.39 18.25
C SER A 57 7.71 -1.12 18.73
N ALA A 58 8.22 -2.05 17.91
CA ALA A 58 9.44 -2.79 18.17
C ALA A 58 10.73 -2.09 17.66
N HIS A 59 10.60 -0.97 16.95
CA HIS A 59 11.73 -0.31 16.29
C HIS A 59 11.75 1.20 16.60
N THR A 60 12.94 1.79 16.73
CA THR A 60 13.09 3.24 16.90
C THR A 60 12.67 4.01 15.65
N PHE A 61 12.84 3.40 14.48
CA PHE A 61 12.50 3.98 13.18
C PHE A 61 12.10 2.86 12.20
N THR A 62 11.04 3.09 11.44
CA THR A 62 10.51 2.15 10.47
C THR A 62 10.36 2.85 9.12
N ILE A 63 10.95 2.27 8.07
CA ILE A 63 10.76 2.68 6.69
C ILE A 63 9.81 1.66 6.04
N VAL A 64 8.78 2.15 5.36
CA VAL A 64 7.81 1.31 4.64
C VAL A 64 7.99 1.54 3.15
N GLU A 65 8.21 0.46 2.41
CA GLU A 65 8.28 0.44 0.95
C GLU A 65 7.13 -0.41 0.42
N PHE A 66 6.35 0.14 -0.51
CA PHE A 66 5.27 -0.58 -1.17
C PHE A 66 5.73 -1.04 -2.54
N GLY A 67 5.48 -2.31 -2.84
CA GLY A 67 5.76 -2.93 -4.13
C GLY A 67 4.85 -4.14 -4.35
N SER A 68 4.81 -4.63 -5.58
CA SER A 68 4.15 -5.88 -5.94
C SER A 68 5.17 -6.90 -6.42
N PHE A 69 4.88 -8.17 -6.16
CA PHE A 69 5.55 -9.28 -6.82
C PHE A 69 4.61 -9.76 -7.92
N THR A 70 5.12 -9.83 -9.15
CA THR A 70 4.44 -10.46 -10.29
C THR A 70 4.92 -11.89 -10.48
#